data_AF-A0A6P0U0B4-F1
#
_entry.id   AF-A0A6P0U0B4-F1
#
_cell.length_a   1.000
_cell.length_b   1.000
_cell.length_c   1.000
_cell.angle_alpha   90.00
_cell.angle_beta   90.00
_cell.angle_gamma   90.00
#
_symmetry.space_group_name_H-M   'P 1'
#
loop_
_entity.id
_entity.type
_entity.pdbx_description
1 polymer ?
#
loop_
_entity_poly.entity_id
_entity_poly.type
_entity_poly.pdbx_seq_one_letter_code
_entity_poly.pdbx_strand_id
1 'polypeptide(L)'
;MLNLLKDCAIAGASCVTAIPETLVAIDSRVEDSQMLLTGVKPGVKAVIIDGGEDAIPQITFALSKYPARNLQVVCHGEPGILYLGKTPITAASLEGYSHLLAECSVENVLLFACQVAGLSGNTVNALLTRLHKLTGANIAASTHRVGSKLLDGSWELDIAISEVNSELALLPEVVGSYPGILATFGQATNFPTGGIGPGYVDTGDVNDDGIPDVVTNGLESDNISIFIGEGDGTFEIPFIIPAGNGANGVNISDFNKDGLNDIVVSNFGEFTIGELDSISVFLNNGSGGFLAPQTFTGIGAPTEIQVEDFNNDRNLDIVVTTQSEGNSIITLLGNGNGDFSSRVTTQATGAFLSAIEDFNQDSILDIATTQFINGYTSFVSIYLGNGSGGFLTPPTQYNTGGNASDVEAGDFNNDGLIDLATANIESDKVAVLLGNGNGSFRSPALFNVGDRPEGLRVADLNQDGFNDIVTFNNNSNNISVLFGKGNAQFASAVEFATGGTKPRLGDVADLDDDNDLDIVVANEDSSNISVILNTSLIGNNRNNTLNGNNTANFINGLGGRDTLRGRGGNDTILGGRGNDRLNGDGGNDTVRTKL
;
A
#
# COMPACT_ATOMS: atom_id res chain seq x y z
N MET A 1 21.26 -21.70 -9.51
CA MET A 1 22.58 -22.16 -10.00
C MET A 1 23.60 -21.15 -9.48
N LEU A 2 24.46 -21.57 -8.56
CA LEU A 2 25.34 -20.73 -7.73
C LEU A 2 26.56 -20.21 -8.53
N ASN A 3 26.85 -18.91 -8.49
CA ASN A 3 28.09 -18.25 -8.95
C ASN A 3 28.31 -17.02 -8.04
N LEU A 4 29.47 -16.65 -7.51
CA LEU A 4 30.86 -16.93 -7.83
C LEU A 4 31.75 -16.82 -6.58
N LEU A 5 32.71 -17.74 -6.46
CA LEU A 5 33.87 -17.68 -5.57
C LEU A 5 34.87 -16.61 -6.04
N LYS A 6 35.42 -15.85 -5.09
CA LYS A 6 36.74 -15.22 -5.22
C LYS A 6 37.46 -15.30 -3.87
N ASP A 7 38.19 -16.39 -3.65
CA ASP A 7 39.25 -16.44 -2.64
C ASP A 7 40.61 -16.53 -3.33
N CYS A 8 41.48 -15.58 -3.00
CA CYS A 8 42.83 -15.43 -3.50
C CYS A 8 43.75 -16.41 -2.75
N ALA A 9 44.35 -17.35 -3.45
CA ALA A 9 45.32 -18.28 -2.89
C ALA A 9 46.75 -17.69 -2.97
N ILE A 10 47.36 -17.40 -1.82
CA ILE A 10 48.82 -17.35 -1.66
C ILE A 10 49.20 -18.19 -0.44
N ALA A 11 50.20 -19.04 -0.64
CA ALA A 11 50.55 -20.21 0.14
C ALA A 11 51.10 -19.92 1.56
N GLY A 12 50.79 -20.83 2.49
CA GLY A 12 51.67 -21.12 3.63
C GLY A 12 51.30 -20.54 4.99
N ALA A 13 50.02 -20.51 5.36
CA ALA A 13 49.60 -20.39 6.76
C ALA A 13 48.47 -21.39 7.02
N SER A 14 48.52 -22.09 8.17
CA SER A 14 47.40 -22.86 8.69
C SER A 14 46.23 -21.91 8.91
N CYS A 15 45.37 -21.77 7.91
CA CYS A 15 44.19 -20.92 7.97
C CYS A 15 43.15 -21.66 8.79
N VAL A 16 43.24 -21.54 10.12
CA VAL A 16 42.06 -21.65 10.97
C VAL A 16 41.18 -20.50 10.49
N THR A 17 40.19 -20.79 9.66
CA THR A 17 39.17 -19.80 9.31
C THR A 17 38.56 -19.34 10.63
N ALA A 18 38.89 -18.13 11.05
CA ALA A 18 38.30 -17.53 12.23
C ALA A 18 36.79 -17.62 12.08
N ILE A 19 36.11 -18.07 13.14
CA ILE A 19 34.65 -18.06 13.21
C ILE A 19 34.24 -16.61 12.90
N PRO A 20 33.46 -16.34 11.84
CA PRO A 20 33.01 -14.99 11.56
C PRO A 20 32.29 -14.45 12.79
N GLU A 21 32.60 -13.23 13.19
CA GLU A 21 32.00 -12.64 14.37
C GLU A 21 30.49 -12.45 14.17
N THR A 22 30.09 -12.13 12.93
CA THR A 22 28.71 -11.81 12.57
C THR A 22 28.26 -12.54 11.30
N LEU A 23 27.02 -13.04 11.32
CA LEU A 23 26.24 -13.43 10.16
C LEU A 23 25.10 -12.41 9.98
N VAL A 24 24.91 -11.90 8.77
CA VAL A 24 23.77 -11.04 8.39
C VAL A 24 22.81 -11.84 7.52
N ALA A 25 21.55 -11.86 7.89
CA ALA A 25 20.46 -12.40 7.09
C ALA A 25 19.61 -11.22 6.58
N ILE A 26 19.54 -11.05 5.27
CA ILE A 26 18.79 -9.95 4.63
C ILE A 26 17.62 -10.58 3.89
N ASP A 27 16.40 -10.15 4.19
CA ASP A 27 15.23 -10.58 3.42
C ASP A 27 15.32 -10.09 1.98
N SER A 28 15.06 -10.98 1.01
CA SER A 28 15.03 -10.64 -0.42
C SER A 28 13.96 -9.61 -0.80
N ARG A 29 12.95 -9.40 0.06
CA ARG A 29 11.85 -8.46 -0.11
C ARG A 29 12.15 -7.06 0.41
N VAL A 30 13.25 -6.89 1.13
CA VAL A 30 13.76 -5.55 1.46
C VAL A 30 14.25 -4.85 0.19
N GLU A 31 13.99 -3.55 0.13
CA GLU A 31 14.37 -2.64 -0.94
C GLU A 31 15.88 -2.69 -1.14
N ASP A 32 16.30 -2.77 -2.40
CA ASP A 32 17.70 -2.92 -2.79
C ASP A 32 18.53 -3.86 -1.88
N SER A 33 17.99 -5.04 -1.57
CA SER A 33 18.69 -6.07 -0.78
C SER A 33 20.06 -6.46 -1.35
N GLN A 34 20.33 -6.17 -2.64
CA GLN A 34 21.65 -6.33 -3.25
C GLN A 34 22.63 -5.24 -2.83
N MET A 35 22.22 -3.97 -2.74
CA MET A 35 23.02 -2.91 -2.13
C MET A 35 23.38 -3.26 -0.69
N LEU A 36 22.40 -3.73 0.10
CA LEU A 36 22.67 -4.16 1.48
C LEU A 36 23.65 -5.34 1.53
N LEU A 37 23.47 -6.35 0.68
CA LEU A 37 24.33 -7.53 0.61
C LEU A 37 25.78 -7.17 0.23
N THR A 38 25.95 -6.32 -0.79
CA THR A 38 27.27 -5.88 -1.26
C THR A 38 27.92 -4.87 -0.31
N GLY A 39 27.09 -4.19 0.49
CA GLY A 39 27.48 -3.21 1.50
C GLY A 39 27.90 -3.77 2.85
N VAL A 40 27.97 -5.10 3.01
CA VAL A 40 28.40 -5.74 4.25
C VAL A 40 29.91 -5.56 4.50
N LYS A 41 30.29 -5.23 5.74
CA LYS A 41 31.67 -5.02 6.18
C LYS A 41 32.56 -6.26 5.90
N PRO A 42 33.85 -6.07 5.55
CA PRO A 42 34.78 -7.18 5.35
C PRO A 42 34.87 -8.10 6.58
N GLY A 43 34.86 -9.42 6.35
CA GLY A 43 34.94 -10.43 7.42
C GLY A 43 33.61 -10.87 8.01
N VAL A 44 32.52 -10.15 7.72
CA VAL A 44 31.15 -10.57 8.03
C VAL A 44 30.65 -11.52 6.94
N LYS A 45 29.85 -12.52 7.34
CA LYS A 45 29.13 -13.37 6.38
C LYS A 45 27.72 -12.84 6.17
N ALA A 46 27.21 -12.91 4.95
CA ALA A 46 25.88 -12.45 4.60
C ALA A 46 25.14 -13.48 3.76
N VAL A 47 23.84 -13.60 3.99
CA VAL A 47 22.94 -14.47 3.23
C VAL A 47 21.66 -13.71 2.89
N ILE A 48 21.12 -13.98 1.71
CA ILE A 48 19.76 -13.55 1.33
C ILE A 48 18.78 -14.63 1.79
N ILE A 49 17.72 -14.21 2.45
CA ILE A 49 16.58 -15.04 2.82
C ILE A 49 15.54 -14.94 1.71
N ASP A 50 15.19 -16.08 1.13
CA ASP A 50 14.16 -16.18 0.11
C ASP A 50 12.78 -15.91 0.74
N GLY A 51 12.08 -14.90 0.22
CA GLY A 51 10.74 -14.51 0.67
C GLY A 51 9.67 -15.57 0.37
N GLY A 52 9.94 -16.49 -0.56
CA GLY A 52 9.04 -17.60 -0.89
C GLY A 52 9.09 -18.80 0.07
N GLU A 53 10.04 -18.81 1.00
CA GLU A 53 10.29 -19.91 1.93
C GLU A 53 10.37 -19.41 3.39
N ASP A 54 10.12 -20.29 4.36
CA ASP A 54 10.21 -19.92 5.78
C ASP A 54 11.64 -19.52 6.17
N ALA A 55 11.79 -18.42 6.91
CA ALA A 55 13.11 -17.88 7.21
C ALA A 55 13.89 -18.63 8.29
N ILE A 56 13.24 -19.12 9.35
CA ILE A 56 13.94 -19.78 10.47
C ILE A 56 14.76 -21.00 9.99
N PRO A 57 14.22 -21.91 9.15
CA PRO A 57 15.03 -22.98 8.55
C PRO A 57 16.21 -22.46 7.70
N GLN A 58 16.03 -21.39 6.92
CA GLN A 58 17.10 -20.81 6.11
C GLN A 58 18.23 -20.23 6.96
N ILE A 59 17.89 -19.49 8.01
CA ILE A 59 18.85 -18.85 8.92
C ILE A 59 19.61 -19.91 9.72
N THR A 60 18.92 -20.90 10.29
CA THR A 60 19.57 -21.96 11.08
C THR A 60 20.48 -22.83 10.19
N PHE A 61 20.08 -23.09 8.95
CA PHE A 61 20.96 -23.72 7.96
C PHE A 61 22.20 -22.87 7.65
N ALA A 62 22.05 -21.55 7.48
CA ALA A 62 23.18 -20.64 7.26
C ALA A 62 24.15 -20.64 8.44
N LEU A 63 23.65 -20.59 9.67
CA LEU A 63 24.46 -20.67 10.90
C LEU A 63 25.18 -22.02 11.05
N SER A 64 24.60 -23.13 10.56
CA SER A 64 25.28 -24.43 10.55
C SER A 64 26.50 -24.45 9.62
N LYS A 65 26.49 -23.65 8.55
CA LYS A 65 27.60 -23.51 7.59
C LYS A 65 28.61 -22.46 8.01
N TYR A 66 28.12 -21.37 8.58
CA TYR A 66 28.89 -20.22 9.01
C TYR A 66 28.55 -19.91 10.47
N PRO A 67 29.10 -20.68 11.43
CA PRO A 67 28.90 -20.40 12.84
C PRO A 67 29.33 -18.96 13.13
N ALA A 68 28.52 -18.21 13.87
CA ALA A 68 28.77 -16.82 14.20
C ALA A 68 28.37 -16.54 15.65
N ARG A 69 28.96 -15.52 16.26
CA ARG A 69 28.54 -15.06 17.60
C ARG A 69 27.33 -14.15 17.53
N ASN A 70 27.26 -13.33 16.49
CA ASN A 70 26.17 -12.37 16.28
C ASN A 70 25.37 -12.76 15.05
N LEU A 71 24.05 -12.72 15.16
CA LEU A 71 23.13 -12.74 14.03
C LEU A 71 22.52 -11.35 13.89
N GLN A 72 22.64 -10.75 12.72
CA GLN A 72 21.91 -9.53 12.36
C GLN A 72 20.87 -9.89 11.30
N VAL A 73 19.64 -9.43 11.49
CA VAL A 73 18.53 -9.67 10.58
C VAL A 73 18.05 -8.33 10.05
N VAL A 74 17.95 -8.20 8.73
CA VAL A 74 17.37 -7.02 8.06
C VAL A 74 16.11 -7.47 7.33
N CYS A 75 14.95 -6.96 7.75
CA CYS A 75 13.66 -7.28 7.16
C CYS A 75 12.62 -6.21 7.49
N HIS A 76 11.48 -6.25 6.80
CA HIS A 76 10.32 -5.46 7.15
C HIS A 76 9.77 -5.83 8.54
N GLY A 77 9.05 -4.91 9.18
CA GLY A 77 8.58 -5.13 10.54
C GLY A 77 7.41 -4.24 10.92
N GLU A 78 6.69 -4.69 11.93
CA GLU A 78 5.71 -3.92 12.67
C GLU A 78 5.77 -4.35 14.15
N PRO A 79 5.12 -3.62 15.09
CA PRO A 79 5.15 -3.98 16.51
C PRO A 79 4.85 -5.45 16.80
N GLY A 80 5.89 -6.22 17.17
CA GLY A 80 5.79 -7.63 17.56
C GLY A 80 5.81 -8.65 16.42
N ILE A 81 6.04 -8.23 15.18
CA ILE A 81 6.04 -9.09 13.99
C ILE A 81 7.25 -8.77 13.12
N LEU A 82 7.97 -9.81 12.68
CA LEU A 82 8.99 -9.69 11.62
C LEU A 82 8.43 -10.25 10.32
N TYR A 83 8.42 -9.44 9.28
CA TYR A 83 8.12 -9.86 7.92
C TYR A 83 9.39 -10.44 7.28
N LEU A 84 9.73 -11.66 7.71
CA LEU A 84 10.97 -12.35 7.35
C LEU A 84 10.69 -13.75 6.78
N GLY A 85 11.03 -13.94 5.50
CA GLY A 85 10.60 -15.11 4.71
C GLY A 85 9.09 -15.20 4.53
N LYS A 86 8.61 -16.35 4.07
CA LYS A 86 7.20 -16.57 3.72
C LYS A 86 6.24 -16.33 4.87
N THR A 87 6.50 -16.94 6.03
CA THR A 87 5.62 -16.87 7.20
C THR A 87 6.09 -15.77 8.15
N PRO A 88 5.26 -14.75 8.45
CA PRO A 88 5.60 -13.74 9.43
C PRO A 88 5.97 -14.35 10.80
N ILE A 89 7.03 -13.83 11.40
CA ILE A 89 7.54 -14.33 12.68
C ILE A 89 6.92 -13.51 13.80
N THR A 90 6.11 -14.17 14.62
CA THR A 90 5.44 -13.63 15.80
C THR A 90 5.84 -14.45 17.02
N ALA A 91 5.51 -13.97 18.23
CA ALA A 91 5.71 -14.74 19.45
C ALA A 91 5.04 -16.13 19.39
N ALA A 92 3.90 -16.23 18.70
CA ALA A 92 3.15 -17.47 18.53
C ALA A 92 3.79 -18.39 17.48
N SER A 93 4.18 -17.85 16.31
CA SER A 93 4.76 -18.69 15.24
C SER A 93 6.14 -19.26 15.62
N LEU A 94 6.90 -18.55 16.46
CA LEU A 94 8.18 -19.05 17.01
C LEU A 94 8.07 -20.40 17.74
N GLU A 95 6.92 -20.75 18.32
CA GLU A 95 6.73 -22.03 19.02
C GLU A 95 6.94 -23.23 18.09
N GLY A 96 6.49 -23.12 16.83
CA GLY A 96 6.67 -24.15 15.82
C GLY A 96 8.14 -24.43 15.49
N TYR A 97 9.02 -23.45 15.70
CA TYR A 97 10.45 -23.55 15.42
C TYR A 97 11.32 -23.74 16.66
N SER A 98 10.71 -23.99 17.83
CA SER A 98 11.43 -24.14 19.10
C SER A 98 12.60 -25.12 19.05
N HIS A 99 12.45 -26.24 18.33
CA HIS A 99 13.50 -27.24 18.14
C HIS A 99 14.72 -26.69 17.38
N LEU A 100 14.51 -25.91 16.30
CA LEU A 100 15.60 -25.30 15.53
C LEU A 100 16.27 -24.17 16.32
N LEU A 101 15.47 -23.36 17.02
CA LEU A 101 15.96 -22.20 17.75
C LEU A 101 16.75 -22.60 19.01
N ALA A 102 16.41 -23.72 19.65
CA ALA A 102 17.15 -24.25 20.79
C ALA A 102 18.56 -24.75 20.41
N GLU A 103 18.79 -25.11 19.15
CA GLU A 103 20.10 -25.50 18.62
C GLU A 103 20.91 -24.29 18.10
N CYS A 104 20.27 -23.12 17.98
CA CYS A 104 20.89 -21.89 17.53
C CYS A 104 21.89 -21.39 18.59
N SER A 105 23.18 -21.47 18.28
CA SER A 105 24.26 -21.04 19.19
C SER A 105 24.82 -19.68 18.79
N VAL A 106 24.05 -18.62 19.05
CA VAL A 106 24.50 -17.22 18.90
C VAL A 106 24.44 -16.51 20.26
N GLU A 107 25.37 -15.59 20.50
CA GLU A 107 25.39 -14.76 21.71
C GLU A 107 24.41 -13.59 21.59
N ASN A 108 24.32 -12.97 20.41
CA ASN A 108 23.47 -11.81 20.16
C ASN A 108 22.62 -11.98 18.89
N VAL A 109 21.37 -11.52 18.94
CA VAL A 109 20.48 -11.34 17.79
C VAL A 109 20.05 -9.89 17.70
N LEU A 110 20.39 -9.24 16.59
CA LEU A 110 20.07 -7.85 16.30
C LEU A 110 19.03 -7.81 15.19
N LEU A 111 17.89 -7.19 15.44
CA LEU A 111 16.74 -7.13 14.53
C LEU A 111 16.58 -5.71 13.98
N PHE A 112 17.01 -5.51 12.75
CA PHE A 112 16.79 -4.28 11.99
C PHE A 112 15.49 -4.43 11.20
N ALA A 113 14.38 -4.10 11.86
CA ALA A 113 13.04 -4.18 11.31
C ALA A 113 12.16 -3.08 11.89
N CYS A 114 11.43 -2.36 11.03
CA CYS A 114 10.66 -1.20 11.41
C CYS A 114 9.76 -1.48 12.62
N GLN A 115 9.95 -0.67 13.67
CA GLN A 115 9.12 -0.66 14.88
C GLN A 115 8.90 -2.02 15.54
N VAL A 116 9.73 -3.03 15.25
CA VAL A 116 9.46 -4.41 15.71
C VAL A 116 9.42 -4.52 17.22
N ALA A 117 10.15 -3.66 17.94
CA ALA A 117 10.15 -3.55 19.39
C ALA A 117 9.11 -2.57 19.96
N GLY A 118 8.36 -1.88 19.10
CA GLY A 118 7.25 -0.99 19.46
C GLY A 118 6.14 -1.71 20.23
N LEU A 119 5.23 -0.93 20.83
CA LEU A 119 4.18 -1.45 21.71
C LEU A 119 2.85 -1.63 20.97
N SER A 120 2.37 -2.88 20.91
CA SER A 120 0.98 -3.22 20.57
C SER A 120 0.18 -3.39 21.86
N GLY A 121 -0.46 -2.33 22.35
CA GLY A 121 -1.03 -2.33 23.70
C GLY A 121 0.03 -2.46 24.80
N ASN A 122 -0.35 -2.30 26.07
CA ASN A 122 0.55 -2.05 27.21
C ASN A 122 1.47 -3.23 27.65
N THR A 123 2.03 -4.03 26.73
CA THR A 123 2.83 -5.22 27.08
C THR A 123 4.21 -5.18 26.41
N VAL A 124 5.26 -5.49 27.19
CA VAL A 124 6.62 -5.75 26.70
C VAL A 124 6.56 -6.73 25.53
N ASN A 125 7.27 -6.41 24.45
CA ASN A 125 7.21 -7.12 23.19
C ASN A 125 7.40 -8.64 23.35
N ALA A 126 6.30 -9.38 23.18
CA ALA A 126 6.25 -10.82 23.40
C ALA A 126 7.18 -11.59 22.46
N LEU A 127 7.41 -11.08 21.25
CA LEU A 127 8.31 -11.67 20.27
C LEU A 127 9.74 -11.66 20.78
N LEU A 128 10.27 -10.51 21.22
CA LEU A 128 11.65 -10.39 21.71
C LEU A 128 11.88 -11.30 22.93
N THR A 129 10.95 -11.27 23.89
CA THR A 129 11.03 -12.10 25.10
C THR A 129 11.02 -13.59 24.75
N ARG A 130 10.18 -13.99 23.80
CA ARG A 130 10.10 -15.38 23.35
C ARG A 130 11.36 -15.81 22.62
N LEU A 131 11.89 -14.96 21.75
CA LEU A 131 13.12 -15.22 21.00
C LEU A 131 14.32 -15.39 21.95
N HIS A 132 14.47 -14.50 22.93
CA HIS A 132 15.47 -14.61 24.00
C HIS A 132 15.36 -15.95 24.74
N LYS A 133 14.14 -16.34 25.14
CA LYS A 133 13.90 -17.59 25.87
C LYS A 133 14.23 -18.84 25.06
N LEU A 134 13.94 -18.83 23.76
CA LEU A 134 14.15 -19.99 22.88
C LEU A 134 15.61 -20.16 22.46
N THR A 135 16.34 -19.06 22.25
CA THR A 135 17.73 -19.07 21.74
C THR A 135 18.77 -18.93 22.85
N GLY A 136 18.41 -18.31 23.98
CA GLY A 136 19.35 -17.88 25.02
C GLY A 136 20.20 -16.65 24.64
N ALA A 137 20.03 -16.09 23.45
CA ALA A 137 20.80 -14.96 22.95
C ALA A 137 20.31 -13.63 23.53
N ASN A 138 21.20 -12.66 23.71
CA ASN A 138 20.81 -11.28 23.96
C ASN A 138 20.13 -10.72 22.71
N ILE A 139 19.07 -9.93 22.87
CA ILE A 139 18.28 -9.45 21.73
C ILE A 139 18.35 -7.93 21.70
N ALA A 140 18.63 -7.33 20.54
CA ALA A 140 18.41 -5.90 20.31
C ALA A 140 17.50 -5.69 19.09
N ALA A 141 16.67 -4.65 19.13
CA ALA A 141 15.66 -4.40 18.12
C ALA A 141 15.26 -2.91 18.07
N SER A 142 14.79 -2.47 16.90
CA SER A 142 14.35 -1.09 16.65
C SER A 142 12.90 -0.85 17.09
N THR A 143 12.63 0.30 17.68
CA THR A 143 11.26 0.80 17.95
C THR A 143 10.83 1.90 16.99
N HIS A 144 11.74 2.34 16.12
CA HIS A 144 11.55 3.35 15.08
C HIS A 144 11.62 2.73 13.67
N ARG A 145 11.43 3.57 12.65
CA ARG A 145 11.66 3.21 11.25
C ARG A 145 13.12 2.87 10.98
N VAL A 146 13.38 1.88 10.16
CA VAL A 146 14.73 1.46 9.76
C VAL A 146 14.96 1.83 8.31
N GLY A 147 16.10 2.45 7.99
CA GLY A 147 16.44 2.83 6.61
C GLY A 147 17.00 4.23 6.48
N SER A 148 16.54 4.94 5.44
CA SER A 148 17.02 6.25 5.03
C SER A 148 16.77 7.32 6.08
N LYS A 149 17.84 7.97 6.53
CA LYS A 149 17.74 9.13 7.43
C LYS A 149 16.98 10.32 6.81
N LEU A 150 16.90 10.40 5.49
CA LEU A 150 16.13 11.45 4.81
C LEU A 150 14.61 11.24 4.97
N LEU A 151 14.19 9.99 5.21
CA LEU A 151 12.80 9.55 5.34
C LEU A 151 12.47 9.11 6.79
N ASP A 152 13.11 9.75 7.78
CA ASP A 152 12.98 9.43 9.22
C ASP A 152 13.52 8.05 9.67
N GLY A 153 14.22 7.33 8.80
CA GLY A 153 14.82 6.04 9.11
C GLY A 153 16.10 6.15 9.95
N SER A 154 16.37 5.10 10.74
CA SER A 154 17.62 4.94 11.47
C SER A 154 18.05 3.47 11.50
N TRP A 155 19.35 3.21 11.48
CA TRP A 155 19.92 1.86 11.65
C TRP A 155 20.41 1.61 13.08
N GLU A 156 19.95 2.42 14.04
CA GLU A 156 20.21 2.22 15.46
C GLU A 156 19.21 1.22 16.07
N LEU A 157 19.60 0.57 17.17
CA LEU A 157 18.73 -0.31 17.95
C LEU A 157 18.68 0.22 19.37
N ASP A 158 17.47 0.45 19.83
CA ASP A 158 17.13 1.27 21.00
C ASP A 158 16.48 0.46 22.12
N ILE A 159 16.07 -0.79 21.84
CA ILE A 159 15.67 -1.78 22.84
C ILE A 159 16.66 -2.94 22.87
N ALA A 160 17.00 -3.37 24.10
CA ALA A 160 17.79 -4.58 24.31
C ALA A 160 17.28 -5.43 25.49
N ILE A 161 17.26 -6.75 25.29
CA ILE A 161 17.17 -7.74 26.36
C ILE A 161 18.60 -8.21 26.64
N SER A 162 19.11 -7.81 27.81
CA SER A 162 20.52 -7.96 28.23
C SER A 162 21.50 -7.09 27.41
N GLU A 163 22.77 -7.09 27.81
CA GLU A 163 23.81 -6.27 27.16
C GLU A 163 24.19 -6.87 25.79
N VAL A 164 24.02 -6.07 24.72
CA VAL A 164 24.40 -6.43 23.35
C VAL A 164 25.64 -5.65 22.95
N ASN A 165 26.72 -6.37 22.65
CA ASN A 165 28.01 -5.79 22.23
C ASN A 165 28.33 -6.24 20.80
N SER A 166 27.63 -5.66 19.81
CA SER A 166 27.85 -5.92 18.39
C SER A 166 27.65 -4.65 17.57
N GLU A 167 28.57 -4.35 16.65
CA GLU A 167 28.41 -3.22 15.72
C GLU A 167 27.55 -3.60 14.52
N LEU A 168 26.84 -2.63 13.95
CA LEU A 168 26.15 -2.77 12.67
C LEU A 168 27.09 -3.34 11.59
N ALA A 169 26.64 -4.37 10.89
CA ALA A 169 27.43 -5.10 9.92
C ALA A 169 27.53 -4.41 8.55
N LEU A 170 26.80 -3.33 8.32
CA LEU A 170 26.80 -2.56 7.08
C LEU A 170 27.88 -1.48 7.09
N LEU A 171 28.41 -1.17 5.91
CA LEU A 171 29.34 -0.06 5.70
C LEU A 171 28.63 1.29 5.92
N PRO A 172 29.30 2.29 6.53
CA PRO A 172 28.70 3.61 6.75
C PRO A 172 28.23 4.29 5.45
N GLU A 173 28.91 4.04 4.33
CA GLU A 173 28.52 4.58 3.02
C GLU A 173 27.17 4.02 2.55
N VAL A 174 26.91 2.74 2.81
CA VAL A 174 25.64 2.07 2.46
C VAL A 174 24.52 2.59 3.35
N VAL A 175 24.77 2.66 4.66
CA VAL A 175 23.83 3.22 5.65
C VAL A 175 23.45 4.66 5.31
N GLY A 176 24.42 5.48 4.90
CA GLY A 176 24.21 6.89 4.59
C GLY A 176 23.59 7.18 3.22
N SER A 177 23.51 6.18 2.33
CA SER A 177 22.98 6.33 0.96
C SER A 177 21.82 5.40 0.64
N TYR A 178 21.36 4.60 1.59
CA TYR A 178 20.20 3.74 1.42
C TYR A 178 18.96 4.60 1.08
N PRO A 179 18.26 4.33 -0.03
CA PRO A 179 17.27 5.27 -0.58
C PRO A 179 15.96 5.27 0.19
N GLY A 180 15.44 4.10 0.54
CA GLY A 180 14.10 3.94 1.12
C GLY A 180 14.08 3.70 2.63
N ILE A 181 12.90 3.38 3.15
CA ILE A 181 12.66 2.87 4.49
C ILE A 181 12.10 1.45 4.39
N LEU A 182 12.41 0.62 5.39
CA LEU A 182 11.74 -0.67 5.51
C LEU A 182 10.24 -0.42 5.77
N ALA A 183 9.37 -1.29 5.27
CA ALA A 183 7.92 -1.16 5.36
C ALA A 183 7.45 -0.99 6.80
N THR A 184 6.51 -0.06 6.99
CA THR A 184 6.00 0.40 8.29
C THR A 184 4.50 0.20 8.48
N PHE A 185 3.86 -0.57 7.59
CA PHE A 185 2.43 -0.86 7.67
C PHE A 185 2.09 -1.52 9.01
N GLY A 186 1.23 -0.85 9.77
CA GLY A 186 0.73 -1.33 11.05
C GLY A 186 -0.46 -2.27 10.90
N GLN A 187 -1.02 -2.67 12.05
CA GLN A 187 -2.23 -3.48 12.08
C GLN A 187 -3.44 -2.70 11.55
N ALA A 188 -4.26 -3.38 10.72
CA ALA A 188 -5.52 -2.83 10.25
C ALA A 188 -6.47 -2.41 11.40
N THR A 189 -6.98 -1.18 11.32
CA THR A 189 -8.05 -0.67 12.17
C THR A 189 -9.36 -0.65 11.39
N ASN A 190 -10.45 -1.16 11.99
CA ASN A 190 -11.73 -1.31 11.28
C ASN A 190 -12.75 -0.25 11.68
N PHE A 191 -13.46 0.26 10.68
CA PHE A 191 -14.56 1.20 10.84
C PHE A 191 -15.83 0.62 10.19
N PRO A 192 -16.89 0.35 10.97
CA PRO A 192 -18.14 -0.17 10.43
C PRO A 192 -18.76 0.80 9.43
N THR A 193 -19.22 0.29 8.29
CA THR A 193 -20.03 1.07 7.35
C THR A 193 -21.47 1.19 7.84
N GLY A 194 -22.20 2.16 7.29
CA GLY A 194 -23.64 2.30 7.49
C GLY A 194 -24.48 1.36 6.62
N GLY A 195 -23.85 0.69 5.65
CA GLY A 195 -24.48 -0.18 4.66
C GLY A 195 -24.00 -1.62 4.73
N ILE A 196 -24.35 -2.41 3.70
CA ILE A 196 -23.94 -3.80 3.55
C ILE A 196 -23.25 -3.97 2.19
N GLY A 197 -22.19 -4.77 2.17
CA GLY A 197 -21.44 -5.09 0.95
C GLY A 197 -20.66 -3.91 0.36
N PRO A 198 -19.82 -3.20 1.15
CA PRO A 198 -18.91 -2.23 0.56
C PRO A 198 -17.93 -2.94 -0.37
N GLY A 199 -17.81 -2.42 -1.59
CA GLY A 199 -17.02 -3.03 -2.65
C GLY A 199 -16.02 -2.08 -3.31
N TYR A 200 -16.25 -0.78 -3.20
CA TYR A 200 -15.40 0.30 -3.70
C TYR A 200 -15.13 1.29 -2.58
N VAL A 201 -13.95 1.90 -2.64
CA VAL A 201 -13.54 3.01 -1.80
C VAL A 201 -12.93 4.06 -2.70
N ASP A 202 -13.18 5.32 -2.38
CA ASP A 202 -12.45 6.45 -2.91
C ASP A 202 -12.10 7.40 -1.76
N THR A 203 -10.97 8.10 -1.87
CA THR A 203 -10.49 9.05 -0.87
C THR A 203 -10.45 10.47 -1.42
N GLY A 204 -10.76 11.44 -0.56
CA GLY A 204 -10.78 12.84 -0.94
C GLY A 204 -11.34 13.71 0.16
N ASP A 205 -11.02 15.00 0.15
CA ASP A 205 -11.47 15.95 1.18
C ASP A 205 -12.90 16.42 0.87
N VAL A 206 -13.91 15.77 1.45
CA VAL A 206 -15.32 16.00 1.15
C VAL A 206 -15.87 17.21 1.92
N ASN A 207 -15.20 17.63 2.99
CA ASN A 207 -15.64 18.73 3.85
C ASN A 207 -14.78 20.01 3.74
N ASP A 208 -13.74 20.02 2.90
CA ASP A 208 -12.76 21.10 2.67
C ASP A 208 -11.98 21.50 3.94
N ASP A 209 -11.62 20.52 4.78
CA ASP A 209 -10.81 20.73 5.98
C ASP A 209 -9.31 20.44 5.79
N GLY A 210 -8.94 19.92 4.61
CA GLY A 210 -7.58 19.58 4.21
C GLY A 210 -7.15 18.16 4.56
N ILE A 211 -7.98 17.38 5.25
CA ILE A 211 -7.72 15.99 5.64
C ILE A 211 -8.46 15.06 4.66
N PRO A 212 -7.85 13.99 4.15
CA PRO A 212 -8.56 13.05 3.31
C PRO A 212 -9.68 12.32 4.06
N ASP A 213 -10.88 12.33 3.48
CA ASP A 213 -12.03 11.55 3.90
C ASP A 213 -12.12 10.26 3.08
N VAL A 214 -12.99 9.34 3.52
CA VAL A 214 -13.25 8.08 2.81
C VAL A 214 -14.72 7.97 2.44
N VAL A 215 -15.02 7.68 1.17
CA VAL A 215 -16.37 7.33 0.70
C VAL A 215 -16.39 5.88 0.25
N THR A 216 -17.39 5.11 0.69
CA THR A 216 -17.58 3.73 0.26
C THR A 216 -19.06 3.44 -0.03
N ASN A 217 -19.31 2.55 -0.99
CA ASN A 217 -20.65 2.14 -1.37
C ASN A 217 -21.26 1.13 -0.39
N GLY A 218 -22.58 0.98 -0.43
CA GLY A 218 -23.29 -0.11 0.25
C GLY A 218 -24.17 -0.85 -0.76
N LEU A 219 -23.56 -1.77 -1.52
CA LEU A 219 -24.17 -2.47 -2.66
C LEU A 219 -25.54 -3.09 -2.35
N GLU A 220 -25.68 -3.74 -1.20
CA GLU A 220 -26.93 -4.43 -0.83
C GLU A 220 -27.92 -3.53 -0.07
N SER A 221 -27.57 -2.26 0.12
CA SER A 221 -28.27 -1.34 1.03
C SER A 221 -28.58 0.03 0.44
N ASP A 222 -28.28 0.23 -0.85
CA ASP A 222 -28.66 1.39 -1.66
C ASP A 222 -28.21 2.74 -1.09
N ASN A 223 -27.04 2.76 -0.44
CA ASN A 223 -26.47 3.94 0.20
C ASN A 223 -24.97 4.05 -0.04
N ILE A 224 -24.41 5.18 0.37
CA ILE A 224 -22.97 5.34 0.59
C ILE A 224 -22.73 5.72 2.05
N SER A 225 -21.56 5.31 2.57
CA SER A 225 -21.02 5.77 3.85
C SER A 225 -19.88 6.76 3.58
N ILE A 226 -19.91 7.90 4.27
CA ILE A 226 -18.90 8.96 4.18
C ILE A 226 -18.25 9.08 5.56
N PHE A 227 -16.97 8.77 5.64
CA PHE A 227 -16.16 8.83 6.85
C PHE A 227 -15.31 10.10 6.81
N ILE A 228 -15.61 11.04 7.70
CA ILE A 228 -14.84 12.28 7.83
C ILE A 228 -13.57 12.01 8.63
N GLY A 229 -12.40 12.32 8.05
CA GLY A 229 -11.08 12.10 8.62
C GLY A 229 -10.76 13.04 9.78
N GLU A 230 -10.07 12.52 10.80
CA GLU A 230 -9.59 13.32 11.96
C GLU A 230 -8.10 13.66 11.86
N GLY A 231 -7.41 13.18 10.81
CA GLY A 231 -5.98 13.43 10.57
C GLY A 231 -5.07 12.66 11.53
N ASP A 232 -5.53 11.52 12.01
CA ASP A 232 -4.75 10.55 12.80
C ASP A 232 -5.07 9.08 12.41
N GLY A 233 -5.63 8.89 11.21
CA GLY A 233 -6.08 7.59 10.71
C GLY A 233 -7.42 7.12 11.29
N THR A 234 -8.09 7.97 12.08
CA THR A 234 -9.45 7.72 12.58
C THR A 234 -10.48 8.64 11.93
N PHE A 235 -11.75 8.29 12.12
CA PHE A 235 -12.88 8.98 11.51
C PHE A 235 -13.96 9.31 12.53
N GLU A 236 -14.73 10.36 12.24
CA GLU A 236 -16.02 10.61 12.87
C GLU A 236 -17.00 9.44 12.61
N ILE A 237 -18.16 9.48 13.28
CA ILE A 237 -19.25 8.55 12.96
C ILE A 237 -19.69 8.82 11.51
N PRO A 238 -19.73 7.80 10.63
CA PRO A 238 -19.96 8.03 9.21
C PRO A 238 -21.35 8.58 8.94
N PHE A 239 -21.42 9.53 8.00
CA PHE A 239 -22.67 9.97 7.41
C PHE A 239 -23.15 8.90 6.43
N ILE A 240 -24.46 8.64 6.44
CA ILE A 240 -25.09 7.65 5.56
C ILE A 240 -26.11 8.39 4.72
N ILE A 241 -25.93 8.39 3.41
CA ILE A 241 -26.88 9.02 2.49
C ILE A 241 -27.42 7.99 1.49
N PRO A 242 -28.73 8.01 1.19
CA PRO A 242 -29.28 7.20 0.12
C PRO A 242 -28.63 7.54 -1.21
N ALA A 243 -28.23 6.51 -1.95
CA ALA A 243 -27.63 6.63 -3.27
C ALA A 243 -28.70 6.31 -4.33
N GLY A 244 -28.51 5.23 -5.07
CA GLY A 244 -29.54 4.53 -5.82
C GLY A 244 -29.42 3.02 -5.58
N ASN A 245 -30.32 2.26 -6.19
CA ASN A 245 -30.35 0.81 -6.05
C ASN A 245 -29.05 0.16 -6.53
N GLY A 246 -28.42 -0.62 -5.67
CA GLY A 246 -27.18 -1.32 -5.99
C GLY A 246 -26.00 -0.36 -6.14
N ALA A 247 -25.86 0.61 -5.24
CA ALA A 247 -24.71 1.51 -5.21
C ALA A 247 -23.39 0.72 -5.33
N ASN A 248 -22.60 0.98 -6.37
CA ASN A 248 -21.48 0.15 -6.79
C ASN A 248 -20.18 0.95 -6.77
N GLY A 249 -19.80 1.58 -7.89
CA GLY A 249 -18.65 2.48 -7.96
C GLY A 249 -18.94 3.84 -7.33
N VAL A 250 -17.92 4.45 -6.75
CA VAL A 250 -17.95 5.81 -6.18
C VAL A 250 -16.74 6.58 -6.67
N ASN A 251 -16.87 7.89 -6.84
CA ASN A 251 -15.74 8.79 -7.09
C ASN A 251 -16.03 10.20 -6.51
N ILE A 252 -14.98 10.88 -6.06
CA ILE A 252 -14.99 12.18 -5.41
C ILE A 252 -14.27 13.20 -6.32
N SER A 253 -14.93 14.30 -6.66
CA SER A 253 -14.37 15.35 -7.52
C SER A 253 -15.22 16.61 -7.52
N ASP A 254 -14.65 17.78 -7.83
CA ASP A 254 -15.38 19.03 -8.00
C ASP A 254 -16.01 19.14 -9.41
N PHE A 255 -17.24 18.64 -9.58
CA PHE A 255 -17.92 18.59 -10.88
C PHE A 255 -18.44 19.95 -11.36
N ASN A 256 -18.52 20.93 -10.45
CA ASN A 256 -19.16 22.22 -10.70
C ASN A 256 -18.22 23.43 -10.56
N LYS A 257 -16.96 23.18 -10.20
CA LYS A 257 -15.86 24.14 -10.08
C LYS A 257 -16.10 25.20 -9.01
N ASP A 258 -16.79 24.85 -7.93
CA ASP A 258 -16.98 25.73 -6.77
C ASP A 258 -15.88 25.58 -5.72
N GLY A 259 -14.96 24.64 -5.91
CA GLY A 259 -13.84 24.34 -5.00
C GLY A 259 -14.21 23.32 -3.93
N LEU A 260 -15.41 22.74 -3.96
CA LEU A 260 -15.83 21.69 -3.04
C LEU A 260 -15.90 20.36 -3.78
N ASN A 261 -15.42 19.30 -3.13
CA ASN A 261 -15.56 17.97 -3.69
C ASN A 261 -17.02 17.50 -3.62
N ASP A 262 -17.52 17.05 -4.77
CA ASP A 262 -18.82 16.41 -4.97
C ASP A 262 -18.63 14.88 -5.02
N ILE A 263 -19.73 14.11 -5.06
CA ILE A 263 -19.69 12.64 -5.14
C ILE A 263 -20.52 12.14 -6.32
N VAL A 264 -19.98 11.19 -7.08
CA VAL A 264 -20.72 10.41 -8.08
C VAL A 264 -20.80 8.94 -7.67
N VAL A 265 -21.95 8.31 -7.93
CA VAL A 265 -22.21 6.90 -7.59
C VAL A 265 -22.86 6.19 -8.77
N SER A 266 -22.37 5.00 -9.12
CA SER A 266 -23.04 4.11 -10.07
C SER A 266 -23.98 3.17 -9.35
N ASN A 267 -25.17 2.94 -9.91
CA ASN A 267 -26.24 2.18 -9.28
C ASN A 267 -26.62 1.01 -10.18
N PHE A 268 -26.24 -0.19 -9.76
CA PHE A 268 -26.50 -1.45 -10.43
C PHE A 268 -27.76 -2.12 -9.91
N GLY A 269 -28.90 -1.86 -10.55
CA GLY A 269 -30.22 -2.22 -10.07
C GLY A 269 -30.60 -3.70 -10.16
N GLU A 270 -29.64 -4.62 -10.37
CA GLU A 270 -29.90 -6.05 -10.58
C GLU A 270 -30.57 -6.73 -9.38
N PHE A 271 -30.45 -6.15 -8.19
CA PHE A 271 -30.99 -6.70 -6.94
C PHE A 271 -32.49 -6.44 -6.73
N THR A 272 -33.11 -5.51 -7.47
CA THR A 272 -34.53 -5.17 -7.30
C THR A 272 -35.28 -5.06 -8.62
N ILE A 273 -36.30 -5.91 -8.79
CA ILE A 273 -37.14 -5.95 -10.00
C ILE A 273 -37.93 -4.65 -10.16
N GLY A 274 -37.73 -3.94 -11.27
CA GLY A 274 -38.53 -2.78 -11.69
C GLY A 274 -37.87 -1.42 -11.44
N GLU A 275 -36.66 -1.40 -10.88
CA GLU A 275 -35.85 -0.20 -10.74
C GLU A 275 -34.82 -0.10 -11.87
N LEU A 276 -34.42 1.13 -12.20
CA LEU A 276 -33.55 1.40 -13.34
C LEU A 276 -32.11 1.61 -12.87
N ASP A 277 -31.18 0.99 -13.58
CA ASP A 277 -29.76 1.32 -13.49
C ASP A 277 -29.52 2.81 -13.75
N SER A 278 -28.62 3.40 -12.97
CA SER A 278 -28.40 4.85 -13.03
C SER A 278 -27.02 5.29 -12.54
N ILE A 279 -26.70 6.55 -12.79
CA ILE A 279 -25.64 7.29 -12.11
C ILE A 279 -26.29 8.39 -11.27
N SER A 280 -25.89 8.53 -10.01
CA SER A 280 -26.31 9.59 -9.10
C SER A 280 -25.15 10.55 -8.83
N VAL A 281 -25.37 11.85 -9.01
CA VAL A 281 -24.39 12.92 -8.70
C VAL A 281 -24.91 13.76 -7.55
N PHE A 282 -24.10 13.85 -6.49
CA PHE A 282 -24.34 14.58 -5.26
C PHE A 282 -23.43 15.81 -5.22
N LEU A 283 -24.00 16.98 -5.53
CA LEU A 283 -23.25 18.24 -5.42
C LEU A 283 -23.18 18.68 -3.96
N ASN A 284 -21.99 19.02 -3.50
CA ASN A 284 -21.74 19.55 -2.16
C ASN A 284 -22.42 20.92 -2.02
N ASN A 285 -22.98 21.19 -0.85
CA ASN A 285 -23.70 22.43 -0.59
C ASN A 285 -22.89 23.44 0.26
N GLY A 286 -21.65 23.11 0.63
CA GLY A 286 -20.77 23.96 1.43
C GLY A 286 -21.20 24.16 2.88
N SER A 287 -22.16 23.36 3.36
CA SER A 287 -22.68 23.42 4.73
C SER A 287 -22.65 22.07 5.45
N GLY A 288 -21.74 21.17 5.02
CA GLY A 288 -21.58 19.82 5.58
C GLY A 288 -22.62 18.82 5.06
N GLY A 289 -23.07 18.98 3.82
CA GLY A 289 -23.98 18.03 3.18
C GLY A 289 -24.12 18.25 1.68
N PHE A 290 -25.08 17.56 1.07
CA PHE A 290 -25.27 17.56 -0.38
C PHE A 290 -26.64 18.12 -0.78
N LEU A 291 -26.73 18.61 -2.02
CA LEU A 291 -28.00 18.89 -2.67
C LEU A 291 -28.76 17.58 -2.96
N ALA A 292 -30.03 17.70 -3.38
CA ALA A 292 -30.75 16.53 -3.87
C ALA A 292 -30.02 15.95 -5.10
N PRO A 293 -29.81 14.62 -5.17
CA PRO A 293 -28.99 14.04 -6.22
C PRO A 293 -29.61 14.22 -7.59
N GLN A 294 -28.76 14.46 -8.58
CA GLN A 294 -29.13 14.35 -9.98
C GLN A 294 -28.98 12.90 -10.42
N THR A 295 -29.99 12.35 -11.09
CA THR A 295 -29.99 10.94 -11.50
C THR A 295 -30.08 10.82 -13.02
N PHE A 296 -29.09 10.12 -13.61
CA PHE A 296 -29.00 9.85 -15.04
C PHE A 296 -29.31 8.36 -15.28
N THR A 297 -30.34 8.08 -16.08
CA THR A 297 -30.83 6.70 -16.31
C THR A 297 -30.50 6.19 -17.72
N GLY A 298 -30.78 4.90 -17.96
CA GLY A 298 -30.52 4.27 -19.26
C GLY A 298 -29.05 3.99 -19.50
N ILE A 299 -28.34 3.70 -18.41
CA ILE A 299 -26.94 3.27 -18.35
C ILE A 299 -27.02 1.86 -17.80
N GLY A 300 -27.10 0.85 -18.68
CA GLY A 300 -27.44 -0.51 -18.25
C GLY A 300 -26.29 -1.19 -17.53
N ALA A 301 -26.52 -1.68 -16.31
CA ALA A 301 -25.55 -2.36 -15.45
C ALA A 301 -24.20 -1.62 -15.30
N PRO A 302 -24.18 -0.40 -14.73
CA PRO A 302 -22.96 0.37 -14.56
C PRO A 302 -22.06 -0.26 -13.50
N THR A 303 -20.77 -0.23 -13.75
CA THR A 303 -19.76 -0.82 -12.87
C THR A 303 -18.86 0.26 -12.28
N GLU A 304 -17.66 0.45 -12.80
CA GLU A 304 -16.76 1.49 -12.32
C GLU A 304 -17.05 2.86 -12.93
N ILE A 305 -16.69 3.91 -12.18
CA ILE A 305 -16.70 5.30 -12.61
C ILE A 305 -15.27 5.83 -12.60
N GLN A 306 -14.90 6.52 -13.67
CA GLN A 306 -13.69 7.33 -13.78
C GLN A 306 -14.08 8.76 -14.16
N VAL A 307 -13.38 9.75 -13.63
CA VAL A 307 -13.72 11.17 -13.79
C VAL A 307 -12.52 11.93 -14.32
N GLU A 308 -12.61 12.44 -15.55
CA GLU A 308 -11.57 13.22 -16.20
C GLU A 308 -12.14 14.07 -17.34
N ASP A 309 -11.35 14.97 -17.93
CA ASP A 309 -11.72 15.72 -19.15
C ASP A 309 -11.48 14.88 -20.42
N PHE A 310 -12.44 14.02 -20.79
CA PHE A 310 -12.33 13.09 -21.92
C PHE A 310 -12.50 13.74 -23.30
N ASN A 311 -12.90 15.01 -23.35
CA ASN A 311 -13.17 15.72 -24.59
C ASN A 311 -12.34 17.02 -24.77
N ASN A 312 -11.44 17.30 -23.83
CA ASN A 312 -10.56 18.47 -23.80
C ASN A 312 -11.31 19.83 -23.74
N ASP A 313 -12.51 19.88 -23.14
CA ASP A 313 -13.26 21.14 -22.92
C ASP A 313 -13.01 21.78 -21.55
N ARG A 314 -12.15 21.15 -20.74
CA ARG A 314 -11.75 21.51 -19.38
C ARG A 314 -12.81 21.28 -18.33
N ASN A 315 -13.91 20.62 -18.63
CA ASN A 315 -14.89 20.18 -17.63
C ASN A 315 -14.65 18.71 -17.33
N LEU A 316 -14.86 18.32 -16.07
CA LEU A 316 -14.83 16.91 -15.72
C LEU A 316 -16.02 16.22 -16.38
N ASP A 317 -15.75 15.14 -17.09
CA ASP A 317 -16.71 14.20 -17.64
C ASP A 317 -16.71 12.92 -16.77
N ILE A 318 -17.79 12.14 -16.82
CA ILE A 318 -17.91 10.86 -16.12
C ILE A 318 -17.85 9.74 -17.15
N VAL A 319 -16.82 8.90 -17.10
CA VAL A 319 -16.79 7.62 -17.84
C VAL A 319 -17.29 6.50 -16.94
N VAL A 320 -18.21 5.71 -17.47
CA VAL A 320 -18.74 4.51 -16.81
C VAL A 320 -18.63 3.30 -17.72
N THR A 321 -18.08 2.22 -17.17
CA THR A 321 -18.06 0.89 -17.80
C THR A 321 -19.38 0.16 -17.50
N THR A 322 -19.84 -0.69 -18.42
CA THR A 322 -21.16 -1.34 -18.29
C THR A 322 -21.17 -2.81 -18.65
N GLN A 323 -21.99 -3.59 -17.94
CA GLN A 323 -22.18 -5.04 -18.09
C GLN A 323 -23.60 -5.43 -18.54
N SER A 324 -24.08 -4.85 -19.65
CA SER A 324 -25.39 -5.20 -20.22
C SER A 324 -25.27 -6.01 -21.51
N GLU A 325 -26.40 -6.44 -22.09
CA GLU A 325 -26.44 -7.09 -23.42
C GLU A 325 -25.81 -6.16 -24.48
N GLY A 326 -24.50 -6.31 -24.71
CA GLY A 326 -23.72 -5.54 -25.67
C GLY A 326 -22.45 -4.91 -25.14
N ASN A 327 -22.29 -4.76 -23.81
CA ASN A 327 -21.19 -4.06 -23.10
C ASN A 327 -20.82 -2.68 -23.70
N SER A 328 -20.69 -1.65 -22.88
CA SER A 328 -20.39 -0.31 -23.38
C SER A 328 -19.55 0.50 -22.42
N ILE A 329 -18.76 1.40 -22.98
CA ILE A 329 -18.15 2.51 -22.26
C ILE A 329 -19.02 3.73 -22.57
N ILE A 330 -19.63 4.32 -21.54
CA ILE A 330 -20.50 5.49 -21.67
C ILE A 330 -19.79 6.66 -21.01
N THR A 331 -19.62 7.74 -21.75
CA THR A 331 -19.09 9.01 -21.23
C THR A 331 -20.25 9.98 -21.09
N LEU A 332 -20.55 10.42 -19.88
CA LEU A 332 -21.45 11.54 -19.63
C LEU A 332 -20.61 12.83 -19.62
N LEU A 333 -20.88 13.70 -20.59
CA LEU A 333 -20.10 14.93 -20.77
C LEU A 333 -20.59 16.00 -19.80
N GLY A 334 -19.68 16.50 -18.96
CA GLY A 334 -19.95 17.52 -17.98
C GLY A 334 -19.97 18.91 -18.60
N ASN A 335 -20.96 19.71 -18.23
CA ASN A 335 -21.03 21.11 -18.69
C ASN A 335 -20.30 22.12 -17.76
N GLY A 336 -19.61 21.60 -16.73
CA GLY A 336 -18.91 22.38 -15.71
C GLY A 336 -19.78 23.03 -14.64
N ASN A 337 -21.08 22.72 -14.58
CA ASN A 337 -21.99 23.14 -13.51
C ASN A 337 -22.62 21.92 -12.81
N GLY A 338 -21.98 20.75 -12.89
CA GLY A 338 -22.49 19.50 -12.34
C GLY A 338 -23.66 18.86 -13.10
N ASP A 339 -23.94 19.24 -14.36
CA ASP A 339 -24.92 18.55 -15.22
C ASP A 339 -24.22 17.73 -16.31
N PHE A 340 -24.71 16.51 -16.48
CA PHE A 340 -24.13 15.42 -17.29
C PHE A 340 -25.14 14.83 -18.28
N SER A 341 -26.09 15.66 -18.74
CA SER A 341 -27.19 15.22 -19.62
C SER A 341 -26.76 14.82 -21.04
N SER A 342 -25.57 15.23 -21.49
CA SER A 342 -25.00 14.84 -22.78
C SER A 342 -24.18 13.56 -22.62
N ARG A 343 -24.27 12.62 -23.55
CA ARG A 343 -23.48 11.39 -23.47
C ARG A 343 -23.00 10.84 -24.80
N VAL A 344 -21.84 10.21 -24.77
CA VAL A 344 -21.22 9.45 -25.86
C VAL A 344 -21.18 7.98 -25.45
N THR A 345 -21.51 7.07 -26.38
CA THR A 345 -21.50 5.62 -26.12
C THR A 345 -20.55 4.95 -27.10
N THR A 346 -19.57 4.24 -26.55
CA THR A 346 -18.65 3.39 -27.30
C THR A 346 -19.00 1.94 -27.03
N GLN A 347 -19.19 1.16 -28.10
CA GLN A 347 -19.41 -0.28 -27.96
C GLN A 347 -18.12 -0.95 -27.46
N ALA A 348 -18.25 -1.78 -26.42
CA ALA A 348 -17.13 -2.48 -25.82
C ALA A 348 -17.31 -3.98 -25.99
N THR A 349 -16.21 -4.72 -26.09
CA THR A 349 -16.27 -6.19 -26.05
C THR A 349 -16.41 -6.73 -24.62
N GLY A 350 -16.25 -5.88 -23.61
CA GLY A 350 -16.34 -6.14 -22.18
C GLY A 350 -15.59 -5.06 -21.42
N ALA A 351 -16.22 -4.46 -20.41
CA ALA A 351 -15.65 -3.39 -19.61
C ALA A 351 -16.16 -3.53 -18.17
N PHE A 352 -15.26 -3.79 -17.21
CA PHE A 352 -15.62 -3.87 -15.79
C PHE A 352 -14.87 -2.83 -14.96
N LEU A 353 -13.58 -3.02 -14.77
CA LEU A 353 -12.67 -2.02 -14.21
C LEU A 353 -11.79 -1.43 -15.32
N SER A 354 -11.20 -0.28 -15.07
CA SER A 354 -10.58 0.56 -16.07
C SER A 354 -9.50 1.47 -15.53
N ALA A 355 -8.45 1.65 -16.36
CA ALA A 355 -7.41 2.64 -16.15
C ALA A 355 -7.47 3.67 -17.29
N ILE A 356 -7.28 4.93 -16.95
CA ILE A 356 -7.35 6.07 -17.87
C ILE A 356 -5.98 6.72 -17.96
N GLU A 357 -5.40 6.74 -19.16
CA GLU A 357 -4.12 7.41 -19.41
C GLU A 357 -3.91 7.68 -20.91
N ASP A 358 -2.95 8.52 -21.27
CA ASP A 358 -2.52 8.68 -22.66
C ASP A 358 -1.49 7.60 -23.06
N PHE A 359 -1.97 6.41 -23.42
CA PHE A 359 -1.12 5.26 -23.75
C PHE A 359 -0.32 5.45 -25.04
N ASN A 360 -0.68 6.43 -25.87
CA ASN A 360 -0.12 6.62 -27.22
C ASN A 360 0.57 7.98 -27.45
N GLN A 361 0.61 8.82 -26.43
CA GLN A 361 1.25 10.14 -26.39
C GLN A 361 0.66 11.15 -27.39
N ASP A 362 -0.64 11.09 -27.67
CA ASP A 362 -1.35 12.05 -28.53
C ASP A 362 -2.09 13.16 -27.77
N SER A 363 -1.96 13.19 -26.45
CA SER A 363 -2.63 14.11 -25.52
C SER A 363 -4.15 13.97 -25.50
N ILE A 364 -4.66 12.79 -25.85
CA ILE A 364 -6.05 12.38 -25.68
C ILE A 364 -6.07 11.21 -24.73
N LEU A 365 -6.95 11.25 -23.73
CA LEU A 365 -7.09 10.15 -22.79
C LEU A 365 -7.62 8.89 -23.50
N ASP A 366 -6.91 7.79 -23.28
CA ASP A 366 -7.29 6.44 -23.68
C ASP A 366 -7.87 5.68 -22.48
N ILE A 367 -8.47 4.51 -22.74
CA ILE A 367 -8.99 3.64 -21.68
C ILE A 367 -8.54 2.20 -21.88
N ALA A 368 -8.00 1.62 -20.81
CA ALA A 368 -7.76 0.20 -20.67
C ALA A 368 -8.93 -0.40 -19.87
N THR A 369 -9.55 -1.48 -20.33
CA THR A 369 -10.64 -2.14 -19.59
C THR A 369 -10.34 -3.60 -19.35
N THR A 370 -10.65 -4.07 -18.14
CA THR A 370 -10.78 -5.49 -17.84
C THR A 370 -12.11 -6.02 -18.35
N GLN A 371 -12.22 -7.34 -18.42
CA GLN A 371 -13.40 -8.01 -18.92
C GLN A 371 -13.87 -9.07 -17.93
N PHE A 372 -15.16 -9.00 -17.58
CA PHE A 372 -15.85 -10.06 -16.87
C PHE A 372 -16.94 -10.64 -17.78
N ILE A 373 -16.63 -11.70 -18.53
CA ILE A 373 -17.64 -12.49 -19.25
C ILE A 373 -17.51 -13.95 -18.83
N ASN A 374 -18.54 -14.47 -18.15
CA ASN A 374 -18.92 -15.89 -18.01
C ASN A 374 -17.83 -16.95 -18.31
N GLY A 375 -16.67 -16.82 -17.66
CA GLY A 375 -15.52 -17.72 -17.77
C GLY A 375 -14.39 -17.29 -18.71
N TYR A 376 -13.29 -16.86 -18.10
CA TYR A 376 -11.89 -17.04 -18.56
C TYR A 376 -11.39 -16.19 -19.74
N THR A 377 -11.51 -14.87 -19.68
CA THR A 377 -10.79 -14.00 -20.63
C THR A 377 -9.51 -13.49 -20.00
N SER A 378 -8.36 -13.81 -20.63
CA SER A 378 -7.04 -13.43 -20.11
C SER A 378 -6.48 -12.21 -20.84
N PHE A 379 -7.24 -11.13 -20.97
CA PHE A 379 -6.75 -9.92 -21.61
C PHE A 379 -7.34 -8.63 -21.04
N VAL A 380 -6.56 -7.56 -21.21
CA VAL A 380 -7.02 -6.17 -21.11
C VAL A 380 -7.31 -5.64 -22.52
N SER A 381 -8.36 -4.84 -22.67
CA SER A 381 -8.71 -4.18 -23.94
C SER A 381 -8.33 -2.70 -23.90
N ILE A 382 -7.60 -2.23 -24.91
CA ILE A 382 -7.16 -0.84 -25.04
C ILE A 382 -8.00 -0.16 -26.11
N TYR A 383 -8.70 0.91 -25.74
CA TYR A 383 -9.45 1.77 -26.64
C TYR A 383 -8.78 3.15 -26.65
N LEU A 384 -8.29 3.56 -27.82
CA LEU A 384 -7.70 4.89 -27.97
C LEU A 384 -8.80 5.95 -27.99
N GLY A 385 -8.59 7.08 -27.34
CA GLY A 385 -9.51 8.21 -27.34
C GLY A 385 -9.71 8.80 -28.72
N ASN A 386 -10.89 9.36 -28.97
CA ASN A 386 -11.20 10.08 -30.22
C ASN A 386 -11.25 11.61 -30.04
N GLY A 387 -10.98 12.11 -28.84
CA GLY A 387 -10.98 13.54 -28.48
C GLY A 387 -12.36 14.20 -28.47
N SER A 388 -13.44 13.44 -28.58
CA SER A 388 -14.83 13.91 -28.48
C SER A 388 -15.58 13.23 -27.33
N GLY A 389 -14.84 12.72 -26.33
CA GLY A 389 -15.37 11.96 -25.21
C GLY A 389 -15.69 10.49 -25.52
N GLY A 390 -15.39 9.98 -26.71
CA GLY A 390 -15.56 8.55 -27.06
C GLY A 390 -14.24 7.87 -27.39
N PHE A 391 -14.29 6.57 -27.68
CA PHE A 391 -13.11 5.77 -27.98
C PHE A 391 -13.22 5.01 -29.31
N LEU A 392 -12.07 4.71 -29.91
CA LEU A 392 -11.94 4.02 -31.19
C LEU A 392 -12.28 2.53 -31.04
N THR A 393 -12.93 1.96 -32.06
CA THR A 393 -13.31 0.54 -32.11
C THR A 393 -12.90 -0.11 -33.44
N PRO A 394 -12.58 -1.42 -33.46
CA PRO A 394 -12.47 -2.33 -32.31
C PRO A 394 -11.22 -2.02 -31.44
N PRO A 395 -11.23 -2.41 -30.15
CA PRO A 395 -10.06 -2.25 -29.28
C PRO A 395 -8.92 -3.18 -29.68
N THR A 396 -7.72 -2.87 -29.20
CA THR A 396 -6.59 -3.83 -29.23
C THR A 396 -6.53 -4.59 -27.91
N GLN A 397 -6.32 -5.90 -27.96
CA GLN A 397 -6.33 -6.77 -26.76
C GLN A 397 -4.94 -7.30 -26.45
N TYR A 398 -4.55 -7.26 -25.17
CA TYR A 398 -3.26 -7.73 -24.68
C TYR A 398 -3.43 -8.77 -23.60
N ASN A 399 -2.74 -9.90 -23.73
CA ASN A 399 -2.87 -11.01 -22.81
C ASN A 399 -2.25 -10.67 -21.44
N THR A 400 -3.00 -10.87 -20.37
CA THR A 400 -2.59 -10.62 -18.98
C THR A 400 -2.11 -11.88 -18.26
N GLY A 401 -2.21 -13.05 -18.89
CA GLY A 401 -1.76 -14.33 -18.31
C GLY A 401 -2.73 -14.96 -17.30
N GLY A 402 -3.86 -14.33 -17.03
CA GLY A 402 -4.92 -14.79 -16.13
C GLY A 402 -6.18 -13.92 -16.26
N ASN A 403 -7.26 -14.26 -15.56
CA ASN A 403 -8.51 -13.50 -15.62
C ASN A 403 -8.36 -12.16 -14.88
N ALA A 404 -8.17 -11.07 -15.62
CA ALA A 404 -7.97 -9.74 -15.05
C ALA A 404 -9.28 -9.21 -14.45
N SER A 405 -9.32 -9.00 -13.13
CA SER A 405 -10.43 -8.33 -12.45
C SER A 405 -10.25 -6.82 -12.46
N ASP A 406 -9.02 -6.35 -12.27
CA ASP A 406 -8.66 -4.94 -12.17
C ASP A 406 -7.46 -4.57 -13.06
N VAL A 407 -7.33 -3.28 -13.39
CA VAL A 407 -6.22 -2.71 -14.14
C VAL A 407 -5.89 -1.31 -13.65
N GLU A 408 -4.61 -1.03 -13.44
CA GLU A 408 -4.08 0.31 -13.19
C GLU A 408 -2.97 0.65 -14.19
N ALA A 409 -2.76 1.95 -14.39
CA ALA A 409 -1.69 2.51 -15.19
C ALA A 409 -0.56 3.06 -14.31
N GLY A 410 0.67 3.03 -14.83
CA GLY A 410 1.84 3.61 -14.16
C GLY A 410 3.11 3.39 -14.97
N ASP A 411 4.20 4.07 -14.63
CA ASP A 411 5.52 3.80 -15.21
C ASP A 411 6.28 2.84 -14.26
N PHE A 412 6.31 1.54 -14.56
CA PHE A 412 6.93 0.55 -13.67
C PHE A 412 8.41 0.35 -13.97
N ASN A 413 8.92 0.96 -15.05
CA ASN A 413 10.28 0.77 -15.50
C ASN A 413 11.10 2.08 -15.62
N ASN A 414 10.47 3.21 -15.32
CA ASN A 414 11.00 4.58 -15.30
C ASN A 414 11.52 5.02 -16.69
N ASP A 415 10.86 4.59 -17.78
CA ASP A 415 11.19 5.04 -19.15
C ASP A 415 10.31 6.19 -19.66
N GLY A 416 9.37 6.66 -18.84
CA GLY A 416 8.44 7.74 -19.15
C GLY A 416 7.29 7.32 -20.07
N LEU A 417 7.10 6.02 -20.29
CA LEU A 417 5.97 5.46 -21.01
C LEU A 417 4.99 4.83 -20.02
N ILE A 418 3.69 4.91 -20.34
CA ILE A 418 2.67 4.29 -19.50
C ILE A 418 2.68 2.78 -19.71
N ASP A 419 2.86 2.06 -18.61
CA ASP A 419 2.72 0.61 -18.47
C ASP A 419 1.36 0.29 -17.80
N LEU A 420 1.03 -1.00 -17.71
CA LEU A 420 -0.20 -1.47 -17.03
C LEU A 420 0.12 -2.56 -16.01
N ALA A 421 -0.62 -2.57 -14.89
CA ALA A 421 -0.68 -3.68 -13.95
C ALA A 421 -2.10 -4.24 -13.89
N THR A 422 -2.28 -5.56 -13.86
CA THR A 422 -3.60 -6.20 -13.70
C THR A 422 -3.63 -7.22 -12.57
N ALA A 423 -4.72 -7.24 -11.80
CA ALA A 423 -4.98 -8.26 -10.78
C ALA A 423 -5.68 -9.44 -11.44
N ASN A 424 -5.10 -10.63 -11.35
CA ASN A 424 -5.61 -11.81 -12.03
C ASN A 424 -6.22 -12.81 -11.03
N ILE A 425 -7.53 -12.69 -10.85
CA ILE A 425 -8.34 -13.31 -9.79
C ILE A 425 -8.22 -14.83 -9.65
N GLU A 426 -8.04 -15.59 -10.74
CA GLU A 426 -7.96 -17.07 -10.67
C GLU A 426 -6.53 -17.61 -10.60
N SER A 427 -5.55 -16.76 -10.91
CA SER A 427 -4.14 -17.18 -11.01
C SER A 427 -3.30 -16.73 -9.83
N ASP A 428 -3.90 -16.00 -8.88
CA ASP A 428 -3.27 -15.42 -7.69
C ASP A 428 -2.04 -14.59 -8.06
N LYS A 429 -2.17 -13.78 -9.11
CA LYS A 429 -1.05 -13.05 -9.71
C LYS A 429 -1.41 -11.62 -10.09
N VAL A 430 -0.40 -10.77 -10.04
CA VAL A 430 -0.35 -9.51 -10.78
C VAL A 430 0.38 -9.73 -12.10
N ALA A 431 -0.13 -9.13 -13.17
CA ALA A 431 0.57 -9.04 -14.44
C ALA A 431 1.00 -7.61 -14.74
N VAL A 432 2.28 -7.40 -15.07
CA VAL A 432 2.80 -6.09 -15.47
C VAL A 432 3.14 -6.11 -16.95
N LEU A 433 2.50 -5.24 -17.72
CA LEU A 433 2.62 -5.13 -19.17
C LEU A 433 3.32 -3.79 -19.51
N LEU A 434 4.53 -3.87 -20.06
CA LEU A 434 5.29 -2.68 -20.43
C LEU A 434 4.75 -2.04 -21.71
N GLY A 435 4.55 -0.73 -21.68
CA GLY A 435 4.14 0.10 -22.80
C GLY A 435 5.25 0.28 -23.84
N ASN A 436 4.83 0.60 -25.07
CA ASN A 436 5.72 1.05 -26.14
C ASN A 436 5.44 2.49 -26.57
N GLY A 437 4.59 3.23 -25.84
CA GLY A 437 4.27 4.64 -26.08
C GLY A 437 3.44 4.92 -27.34
N ASN A 438 2.75 3.91 -27.87
CA ASN A 438 1.93 4.01 -29.07
C ASN A 438 0.60 3.24 -28.93
N GLY A 439 0.13 3.05 -27.69
CA GLY A 439 -1.04 2.26 -27.36
C GLY A 439 -0.81 0.74 -27.39
N SER A 440 0.44 0.28 -27.59
CA SER A 440 0.78 -1.14 -27.58
C SER A 440 1.62 -1.58 -26.38
N PHE A 441 1.38 -2.81 -25.93
CA PHE A 441 2.00 -3.39 -24.74
C PHE A 441 2.76 -4.69 -25.04
N ARG A 442 3.81 -4.95 -24.25
CA ARG A 442 4.64 -6.17 -24.33
C ARG A 442 3.96 -7.33 -23.60
N SER A 443 4.53 -8.53 -23.73
CA SER A 443 4.08 -9.69 -22.96
C SER A 443 4.25 -9.45 -21.45
N PRO A 444 3.30 -9.91 -20.61
CA PRO A 444 3.32 -9.61 -19.19
C PRO A 444 4.45 -10.33 -18.45
N ALA A 445 5.03 -9.63 -17.47
CA ALA A 445 5.70 -10.27 -16.34
C ALA A 445 4.65 -10.62 -15.28
N LEU A 446 4.79 -11.78 -14.61
CA LEU A 446 3.80 -12.27 -13.65
C LEU A 446 4.42 -12.40 -12.26
N PHE A 447 3.73 -11.87 -11.26
CA PHE A 447 4.16 -11.86 -9.86
C PHE A 447 3.08 -12.50 -8.98
N ASN A 448 3.48 -13.38 -8.05
CA ASN A 448 2.52 -14.05 -7.16
C ASN A 448 2.08 -13.08 -6.06
N VAL A 449 0.80 -13.13 -5.72
CA VAL A 449 0.15 -12.38 -4.64
C VAL A 449 -0.77 -13.32 -3.84
N GLY A 450 -1.58 -12.78 -2.94
CA GLY A 450 -2.57 -13.54 -2.17
C GLY A 450 -3.67 -14.16 -3.03
N ASP A 451 -4.55 -14.94 -2.38
CA ASP A 451 -5.58 -15.72 -3.04
C ASP A 451 -6.74 -14.82 -3.49
N ARG A 452 -7.08 -14.91 -4.78
CA ARG A 452 -8.18 -14.17 -5.40
C ARG A 452 -8.03 -12.65 -5.29
N PRO A 453 -6.99 -12.04 -5.89
CA PRO A 453 -6.86 -10.59 -5.93
C PRO A 453 -8.00 -10.00 -6.77
N GLU A 454 -8.86 -9.19 -6.16
CA GLU A 454 -10.00 -8.57 -6.84
C GLU A 454 -9.68 -7.16 -7.34
N GLY A 455 -8.82 -6.44 -6.63
CA GLY A 455 -8.41 -5.09 -6.96
C GLY A 455 -6.92 -4.87 -6.77
N LEU A 456 -6.40 -3.77 -7.32
CA LEU A 456 -5.06 -3.29 -7.05
C LEU A 456 -4.95 -1.76 -7.05
N ARG A 457 -3.91 -1.24 -6.39
CA ARG A 457 -3.50 0.18 -6.46
C ARG A 457 -2.00 0.29 -6.69
N VAL A 458 -1.59 1.41 -7.29
CA VAL A 458 -0.19 1.70 -7.62
C VAL A 458 0.22 3.00 -6.96
N ALA A 459 1.30 2.97 -6.18
CA ALA A 459 1.87 4.15 -5.52
C ALA A 459 3.30 3.84 -5.04
N ASP A 460 4.11 4.88 -4.82
CA ASP A 460 5.41 4.76 -4.15
C ASP A 460 5.19 4.82 -2.62
N LEU A 461 5.07 3.65 -1.97
CA LEU A 461 4.67 3.54 -0.56
C LEU A 461 5.87 3.63 0.39
N ASN A 462 7.08 3.42 -0.11
CA ASN A 462 8.31 3.48 0.69
C ASN A 462 9.20 4.69 0.34
N GLN A 463 8.72 5.56 -0.55
CA GLN A 463 9.36 6.77 -1.06
C GLN A 463 10.74 6.52 -1.67
N ASP A 464 10.95 5.36 -2.31
CA ASP A 464 12.21 5.02 -2.97
C ASP A 464 12.29 5.49 -4.43
N GLY A 465 11.19 6.06 -4.95
CA GLY A 465 11.07 6.57 -6.31
C GLY A 465 10.62 5.53 -7.33
N PHE A 466 10.20 4.34 -6.89
CA PHE A 466 9.61 3.31 -7.73
C PHE A 466 8.15 3.05 -7.36
N ASN A 467 7.33 2.76 -8.36
CA ASN A 467 5.95 2.36 -8.14
C ASN A 467 5.89 0.98 -7.46
N ASP A 468 5.22 0.92 -6.32
CA ASP A 468 4.80 -0.30 -5.64
C ASP A 468 3.38 -0.70 -6.10
N ILE A 469 3.01 -1.95 -5.85
CA ILE A 469 1.67 -2.47 -6.15
C ILE A 469 1.06 -3.05 -4.88
N VAL A 470 -0.16 -2.63 -4.55
CA VAL A 470 -1.00 -3.24 -3.52
C VAL A 470 -2.09 -4.06 -4.18
N THR A 471 -2.34 -5.30 -3.74
CA THR A 471 -3.53 -6.06 -4.16
C THR A 471 -4.45 -6.35 -2.99
N PHE A 472 -5.76 -6.39 -3.26
CA PHE A 472 -6.80 -6.72 -2.29
C PHE A 472 -7.27 -8.16 -2.50
N ASN A 473 -6.84 -9.08 -1.63
CA ASN A 473 -6.96 -10.51 -1.85
C ASN A 473 -8.17 -11.08 -1.11
N ASN A 474 -9.24 -11.30 -1.87
CA ASN A 474 -10.56 -11.55 -1.33
C ASN A 474 -10.63 -12.84 -0.48
N ASN A 475 -10.04 -13.93 -0.97
CA ASN A 475 -10.16 -15.24 -0.31
C ASN A 475 -9.22 -15.35 0.90
N SER A 476 -8.02 -14.76 0.83
CA SER A 476 -7.05 -14.79 1.92
C SER A 476 -7.32 -13.74 3.01
N ASN A 477 -8.25 -12.80 2.80
CA ASN A 477 -8.58 -11.72 3.75
C ASN A 477 -7.35 -10.92 4.16
N ASN A 478 -6.56 -10.53 3.16
CA ASN A 478 -5.34 -9.77 3.34
C ASN A 478 -5.09 -8.89 2.11
N ILE A 479 -4.08 -8.04 2.23
CA ILE A 479 -3.47 -7.35 1.09
C ILE A 479 -2.08 -7.92 0.82
N SER A 480 -1.64 -7.87 -0.42
CA SER A 480 -0.24 -8.07 -0.80
C SER A 480 0.37 -6.73 -1.19
N VAL A 481 1.58 -6.44 -0.73
CA VAL A 481 2.39 -5.30 -1.21
C VAL A 481 3.61 -5.85 -1.95
N LEU A 482 3.76 -5.46 -3.21
CA LEU A 482 4.91 -5.75 -4.05
C LEU A 482 5.75 -4.48 -4.17
N PHE A 483 6.84 -4.42 -3.41
CA PHE A 483 7.75 -3.29 -3.50
C PHE A 483 8.50 -3.26 -4.84
N GLY A 484 8.44 -2.13 -5.51
CA GLY A 484 9.15 -1.83 -6.74
C GLY A 484 10.65 -1.90 -6.55
N LYS A 485 11.36 -2.33 -7.58
CA LYS A 485 12.84 -2.33 -7.63
C LYS A 485 13.37 -1.61 -8.87
N GLY A 486 12.49 -0.88 -9.55
CA GLY A 486 12.72 -0.30 -10.87
C GLY A 486 12.87 -1.35 -11.98
N ASN A 487 12.89 -0.88 -13.23
CA ASN A 487 13.00 -1.72 -14.43
C ASN A 487 11.96 -2.85 -14.48
N ALA A 488 10.75 -2.61 -13.98
CA ALA A 488 9.66 -3.57 -13.81
C ALA A 488 10.05 -4.86 -13.09
N GLN A 489 10.94 -4.74 -12.10
CA GLN A 489 11.22 -5.77 -11.12
C GLN A 489 10.50 -5.44 -9.81
N PHE A 490 10.02 -6.47 -9.12
CA PHE A 490 9.34 -6.35 -7.84
C PHE A 490 9.92 -7.35 -6.83
N ALA A 491 9.87 -6.99 -5.55
CA ALA A 491 10.04 -7.95 -4.46
C ALA A 491 8.95 -9.05 -4.52
N SER A 492 9.20 -10.17 -3.83
CA SER A 492 8.09 -11.06 -3.49
C SER A 492 7.12 -10.33 -2.55
N ALA A 493 5.83 -10.62 -2.68
CA ALA A 493 4.80 -9.97 -1.90
C ALA A 493 5.05 -10.06 -0.37
N VAL A 494 4.74 -8.96 0.31
CA VAL A 494 4.57 -8.90 1.77
C VAL A 494 3.07 -8.83 2.05
N GLU A 495 2.59 -9.66 2.96
CA GLU A 495 1.15 -9.85 3.17
C GLU A 495 0.72 -9.20 4.50
N PHE A 496 -0.28 -8.32 4.45
CA PHE A 496 -0.84 -7.67 5.65
C PHE A 496 -2.30 -8.06 5.80
N ALA A 497 -2.69 -8.54 6.98
CA ALA A 497 -4.07 -8.95 7.23
C ALA A 497 -5.01 -7.74 7.14
N THR A 498 -6.13 -7.89 6.44
CA THR A 498 -7.23 -6.93 6.57
C THR A 498 -7.91 -7.17 7.91
N GLY A 499 -8.46 -6.12 8.50
CA GLY A 499 -9.23 -6.27 9.73
C GLY A 499 -10.65 -6.82 9.47
N GLY A 500 -11.09 -6.88 8.21
CA GLY A 500 -12.34 -7.48 7.76
C GLY A 500 -12.14 -8.70 6.85
N THR A 501 -13.24 -9.18 6.26
CA THR A 501 -13.27 -10.35 5.37
C THR A 501 -13.79 -10.00 3.98
N LYS A 502 -13.31 -10.71 2.97
CA LYS A 502 -13.56 -10.46 1.55
C LYS A 502 -13.24 -9.01 1.14
N PRO A 503 -11.97 -8.58 1.26
CA PRO A 503 -11.57 -7.32 0.68
C PRO A 503 -11.81 -7.35 -0.84
N ARG A 504 -12.29 -6.24 -1.40
CA ARG A 504 -12.65 -6.15 -2.83
C ARG A 504 -11.79 -5.11 -3.55
N LEU A 505 -12.04 -3.84 -3.29
CA LEU A 505 -11.21 -2.72 -3.72
C LEU A 505 -10.86 -1.85 -2.50
N GLY A 506 -9.86 -1.00 -2.69
CA GLY A 506 -9.38 -0.07 -1.70
C GLY A 506 -8.75 1.13 -2.38
N ASP A 507 -8.13 1.98 -1.59
CA ASP A 507 -7.48 3.18 -2.09
C ASP A 507 -6.24 3.52 -1.25
N VAL A 508 -5.41 4.43 -1.75
CA VAL A 508 -4.18 4.89 -1.08
C VAL A 508 -4.19 6.41 -0.89
N ALA A 509 -4.01 6.85 0.35
CA ALA A 509 -3.99 8.27 0.71
C ALA A 509 -3.28 8.48 2.05
N ASP A 510 -2.80 9.69 2.30
CA ASP A 510 -2.23 10.12 3.58
C ASP A 510 -3.36 10.42 4.59
N LEU A 511 -3.87 9.39 5.29
CA LEU A 511 -5.06 9.47 6.13
C LEU A 511 -4.76 10.00 7.54
N ASP A 512 -3.50 10.04 7.95
CA ASP A 512 -3.05 10.61 9.22
C ASP A 512 -2.18 11.88 9.09
N ASP A 513 -2.11 12.45 7.87
CA ASP A 513 -1.39 13.69 7.53
C ASP A 513 0.08 13.61 7.98
N ASP A 514 0.71 12.46 7.80
CA ASP A 514 2.11 12.17 8.15
C ASP A 514 3.04 12.11 6.92
N ASN A 515 2.49 12.46 5.75
CA ASN A 515 3.17 12.51 4.46
C ASN A 515 3.65 11.14 3.95
N ASP A 516 3.17 10.04 4.52
CA ASP A 516 3.25 8.72 3.94
C ASP A 516 1.86 8.25 3.48
N LEU A 517 1.83 7.46 2.40
CA LEU A 517 0.58 6.93 1.89
C LEU A 517 0.15 5.71 2.70
N ASP A 518 -1.07 5.77 3.23
CA ASP A 518 -1.78 4.69 3.90
C ASP A 518 -2.65 3.91 2.91
N ILE A 519 -3.22 2.81 3.40
CA ILE A 519 -4.12 1.97 2.61
C ILE A 519 -5.47 1.87 3.31
N VAL A 520 -6.55 2.17 2.57
CA VAL A 520 -7.93 1.89 2.98
C VAL A 520 -8.51 0.75 2.15
N VAL A 521 -9.29 -0.13 2.76
CA VAL A 521 -9.82 -1.34 2.12
C VAL A 521 -11.31 -1.50 2.43
N ALA A 522 -12.16 -1.68 1.42
CA ALA A 522 -13.54 -2.13 1.62
C ALA A 522 -13.59 -3.64 1.81
N ASN A 523 -14.18 -4.08 2.92
CA ASN A 523 -14.38 -5.49 3.22
C ASN A 523 -15.88 -5.84 3.10
N GLU A 524 -16.22 -6.47 1.98
CA GLU A 524 -17.60 -6.70 1.53
C GLU A 524 -18.41 -7.50 2.57
N ASP A 525 -17.93 -8.69 2.94
CA ASP A 525 -18.67 -9.60 3.81
C ASP A 525 -18.79 -9.08 5.25
N SER A 526 -17.76 -8.36 5.74
CA SER A 526 -17.77 -7.83 7.11
C SER A 526 -18.42 -6.44 7.22
N SER A 527 -18.81 -5.82 6.09
CA SER A 527 -19.48 -4.53 6.04
C SER A 527 -18.75 -3.42 6.80
N ASN A 528 -17.43 -3.37 6.63
CA ASN A 528 -16.55 -2.37 7.24
C ASN A 528 -15.48 -1.94 6.24
N ILE A 529 -14.84 -0.80 6.51
CA ILE A 529 -13.55 -0.47 5.92
C ILE A 529 -12.43 -0.80 6.91
N SER A 530 -11.25 -1.15 6.40
CA SER A 530 -10.01 -1.23 7.18
C SER A 530 -9.07 -0.10 6.76
N VAL A 531 -8.40 0.54 7.71
CA VAL A 531 -7.25 1.43 7.47
C VAL A 531 -5.99 0.75 7.96
N ILE A 532 -4.97 0.69 7.10
CA ILE A 532 -3.63 0.16 7.37
C ILE A 532 -2.66 1.32 7.23
N LEU A 533 -2.21 1.86 8.36
CA LEU A 533 -1.35 3.04 8.39
C LEU A 533 0.10 2.71 8.08
N ASN A 534 0.74 3.56 7.27
CA ASN A 534 2.15 3.55 6.93
C ASN A 534 2.93 4.52 7.84
N THR A 535 2.92 4.23 9.13
CA THR A 535 3.22 5.22 10.20
C THR A 535 4.59 5.90 10.16
N SER A 536 4.60 7.23 10.10
CA SER A 536 5.66 8.23 10.17
C SER A 536 5.51 9.11 11.41
N LEU A 537 6.57 9.80 11.81
CA LEU A 537 6.51 10.83 12.85
C LEU A 537 7.04 12.18 12.35
N ILE A 538 7.04 12.38 11.02
CA ILE A 538 7.36 13.63 10.37
C ILE A 538 6.10 14.19 9.71
N GLY A 539 5.71 15.42 10.06
CA GLY A 539 4.56 16.11 9.48
C GLY A 539 4.91 16.86 8.20
N ASN A 540 4.11 17.87 7.84
CA ASN A 540 4.29 18.67 6.63
C ASN A 540 4.13 20.19 6.93
N ASN A 541 3.50 20.99 6.07
CA ASN A 541 3.28 22.42 6.36
C ASN A 541 1.83 22.71 6.85
N ARG A 542 1.03 21.67 7.05
CA ARG A 542 -0.36 21.68 7.54
C ARG A 542 -0.39 21.45 9.05
N ASN A 543 -1.58 21.32 9.63
CA ASN A 543 -1.71 21.12 11.07
C ASN A 543 -1.71 19.62 11.36
N ASN A 544 -0.55 19.03 11.63
CA ASN A 544 -0.45 17.57 11.76
C ASN A 544 -0.78 17.10 13.20
N THR A 545 -1.33 15.89 13.34
CA THR A 545 -1.51 15.22 14.64
C THR A 545 -0.64 13.97 14.74
N LEU A 546 0.63 14.14 15.12
CA LEU A 546 1.59 13.04 15.18
C LEU A 546 1.68 12.46 16.59
N ASN A 547 1.46 11.15 16.69
CA ASN A 547 1.47 10.43 17.96
C ASN A 547 2.57 9.36 17.96
N GLY A 548 3.60 9.58 18.76
CA GLY A 548 4.60 8.59 19.12
C GLY A 548 4.00 7.38 19.85
N ASN A 549 4.87 6.46 20.26
CA ASN A 549 4.55 5.25 21.01
C ASN A 549 5.22 5.31 22.39
N ASN A 550 5.15 4.28 23.25
CA ASN A 550 5.81 4.39 24.58
C ASN A 550 7.32 4.05 24.55
N THR A 551 8.02 4.39 23.47
CA THR A 551 9.47 4.27 23.31
C THR A 551 10.06 5.59 22.80
N ALA A 552 11.38 5.78 22.88
CA ALA A 552 12.00 7.03 22.44
C ALA A 552 11.73 7.30 20.95
N ASN A 553 10.98 8.36 20.66
CA ASN A 553 10.63 8.77 19.31
C ASN A 553 11.36 10.05 18.87
N PHE A 554 11.59 10.18 17.58
CA PHE A 554 11.84 11.48 16.95
C PHE A 554 10.53 11.92 16.28
N ILE A 555 10.02 13.09 16.64
CA ILE A 555 8.78 13.65 16.11
C ILE A 555 9.06 15.04 15.58
N ASN A 556 8.69 15.33 14.34
CA ASN A 556 8.96 16.61 13.71
C ASN A 556 7.74 17.14 12.94
N GLY A 557 7.02 18.10 13.52
CA GLY A 557 5.83 18.70 12.90
C GLY A 557 6.10 19.59 11.69
N LEU A 558 7.37 19.98 11.46
CA LEU A 558 7.79 20.88 10.37
C LEU A 558 7.15 22.28 10.40
N GLY A 559 5.94 22.49 9.87
CA GLY A 559 5.29 23.79 9.89
C GLY A 559 3.77 23.65 9.95
N GLY A 560 3.08 24.65 10.47
CA GLY A 560 1.64 24.57 10.72
C GLY A 560 1.33 24.73 12.19
N ARG A 561 0.17 24.27 12.64
CA ARG A 561 -0.24 24.27 14.05
C ARG A 561 -0.42 22.83 14.50
N ASP A 562 0.69 22.22 14.89
CA ASP A 562 0.72 20.77 15.09
C ASP A 562 0.29 20.37 16.49
N THR A 563 -0.17 19.13 16.63
CA THR A 563 -0.34 18.45 17.92
C THR A 563 0.59 17.23 17.96
N LEU A 564 1.74 17.39 18.63
CA LEU A 564 2.77 16.34 18.69
C LEU A 564 2.79 15.70 20.08
N ARG A 565 2.66 14.38 20.15
CA ARG A 565 2.66 13.63 21.41
C ARG A 565 3.72 12.52 21.40
N GLY A 566 4.66 12.58 22.34
CA GLY A 566 5.68 11.54 22.55
C GLY A 566 5.13 10.24 23.14
N ARG A 567 4.09 10.31 23.98
CA ARG A 567 3.52 9.22 24.79
C ARG A 567 4.47 8.69 25.86
N GLY A 568 5.48 7.89 25.54
CA GLY A 568 6.42 7.46 26.56
C GLY A 568 7.78 7.12 25.99
N GLY A 569 8.82 7.05 26.80
CA GLY A 569 10.19 6.99 26.29
C GLY A 569 10.89 8.34 26.42
N ASN A 570 12.10 8.47 25.88
CA ASN A 570 12.84 9.74 25.94
C ASN A 570 12.78 10.39 24.55
N ASP A 571 11.77 11.23 24.33
CA ASP A 571 11.43 11.66 22.98
C ASP A 571 12.21 12.90 22.55
N THR A 572 12.42 13.07 21.25
CA THR A 572 12.85 14.34 20.64
C THR A 572 11.70 14.89 19.81
N ILE A 573 11.05 15.94 20.30
CA ILE A 573 9.87 16.53 19.66
C ILE A 573 10.23 17.92 19.16
N LEU A 574 10.13 18.12 17.85
CA LEU A 574 10.38 19.37 17.14
C LEU A 574 9.06 19.89 16.57
N GLY A 575 8.54 20.99 17.13
CA GLY A 575 7.31 21.63 16.62
C GLY A 575 7.51 22.38 15.30
N GLY A 576 8.74 22.85 15.03
CA GLY A 576 9.02 23.54 13.77
C GLY A 576 8.43 24.95 13.69
N ARG A 577 7.72 25.28 12.61
CA ARG A 577 7.16 26.62 12.35
C ARG A 577 5.66 26.65 12.63
N GLY A 578 5.28 27.15 13.80
CA GLY A 578 3.96 27.72 14.00
C GLY A 578 3.56 27.71 15.46
N ASN A 579 2.29 27.41 15.74
CA ASN A 579 1.70 27.51 17.08
C ASN A 579 1.39 26.12 17.65
N ASP A 580 2.44 25.35 17.89
CA ASP A 580 2.35 23.91 18.08
C ASP A 580 2.01 23.53 19.54
N ARG A 581 1.30 22.42 19.69
CA ARG A 581 1.02 21.78 20.98
C ARG A 581 1.92 20.56 21.11
N LEU A 582 3.00 20.72 21.88
CA LEU A 582 3.99 19.68 22.09
C LEU A 582 3.82 19.04 23.47
N ASN A 583 3.71 17.73 23.53
CA ASN A 583 3.61 16.97 24.77
C ASN A 583 4.53 15.74 24.73
N GLY A 584 5.57 15.72 25.56
CA GLY A 584 6.43 14.53 25.70
C GLY A 584 5.75 13.37 26.43
N ASP A 585 4.71 13.65 27.22
CA ASP A 585 4.09 12.67 28.13
C ASP A 585 5.13 12.03 29.09
N GLY A 586 5.43 10.73 28.96
CA GLY A 586 6.16 9.94 29.96
C GLY A 586 7.62 9.64 29.63
N GLY A 587 8.56 10.43 30.14
CA GLY A 587 9.99 10.08 30.19
C GLY A 587 10.88 11.33 30.25
N ASN A 588 12.11 11.25 29.70
CA ASN A 588 13.02 12.40 29.66
C ASN A 588 13.08 13.00 28.25
N ASP A 589 12.15 13.90 27.96
CA ASP A 589 11.93 14.39 26.59
C ASP A 589 12.71 15.68 26.29
N THR A 590 13.21 15.77 25.06
CA THR A 590 13.75 16.97 24.44
C THR A 590 12.69 17.59 23.54
N VAL A 591 11.99 18.60 24.07
CA VAL A 591 10.94 19.31 23.34
C VAL A 591 11.45 20.68 22.87
N ARG A 592 11.38 20.96 21.57
CA ARG A 592 11.77 22.24 20.97
C ARG A 592 10.66 22.79 20.11
N THR A 593 10.31 24.05 20.33
CA THR A 593 9.26 24.73 19.56
C THR A 593 9.78 25.37 18.27
N LYS A 594 11.10 25.54 18.10
CA LYS A 594 11.77 26.05 16.88
C LYS A 594 13.18 25.47 16.79
N LEU A 595 13.65 25.22 15.55
CA LEU A 595 15.04 24.84 15.27
C LEU A 595 16.03 25.96 15.59
#